data_AF-A0A645D1G0-F1
#
_entry.id   AF-A0A645D1G0-F1
#
_cell.length_a   1.000
_cell.length_b   1.000
_cell.length_c   1.000
_cell.angle_alpha   90.00
_cell.angle_beta   90.00
_cell.angle_gamma   90.00
#
_symmetry.space_group_name_H-M   'P 1'
#
loop_
_entity.id
_entity.type
_entity.pdbx_description
1 polymer ?
#
loop_
_entity_poly.entity_id
_entity_poly.type
_entity_poly.pdbx_seq_one_letter_code
_entity_poly.pdbx_strand_id
1 'polypeptide(L)'
;MDNRIQEIEGFLKTLNRNSIVSYDQMPDIELYMDQVMTFMERNLNILFQNDIEKILTPAMINNYVKNGIIKRPNHKKYNREHLCSLLMLCMFKQVLPINQCHLLLKDAEGNTDKYRYNMFFVLQNEIMRKTAQKTIGNLKNIPEEGKSEKEELKMLAMRFVIEADILSTFAKKILSTLEGYEDKTKSKTKTDNQL
;
A
#
# COMPACT_ATOMS: atom_id res chain seq x y z
N MET A 1 -27.54 -16.71 -15.39
CA MET A 1 -26.67 -15.57 -15.74
C MET A 1 -25.98 -15.16 -14.45
N ASP A 2 -24.66 -15.10 -14.43
CA ASP A 2 -23.93 -14.61 -13.26
C ASP A 2 -24.30 -13.14 -13.04
N ASN A 3 -24.91 -12.88 -11.89
CA ASN A 3 -25.26 -11.52 -11.45
C ASN A 3 -23.94 -10.82 -11.07
N ARG A 4 -23.43 -9.94 -11.94
CA ARG A 4 -22.15 -9.23 -11.78
C ARG A 4 -22.12 -8.43 -10.48
N ILE A 5 -23.25 -7.85 -10.09
CA ILE A 5 -23.39 -7.12 -8.83
C ILE A 5 -23.13 -8.06 -7.66
N GLN A 6 -23.69 -9.28 -7.67
CA GLN A 6 -23.45 -10.28 -6.61
C GLN A 6 -21.98 -10.73 -6.57
N GLU A 7 -21.33 -10.89 -7.72
CA GLU A 7 -19.89 -11.21 -7.80
C GLU A 7 -19.04 -10.11 -7.15
N ILE A 8 -19.27 -8.85 -7.53
CA ILE A 8 -18.54 -7.69 -6.98
C ILE A 8 -18.83 -7.55 -5.48
N GLU A 9 -20.08 -7.68 -5.05
CA GLU A 9 -20.43 -7.66 -3.63
C GLU A 9 -19.73 -8.77 -2.84
N GLY A 10 -19.67 -9.99 -3.39
CA GLY A 10 -18.98 -11.12 -2.79
C GLY A 10 -17.48 -10.86 -2.61
N PHE A 11 -16.86 -10.27 -3.64
CA PHE A 11 -15.47 -9.84 -3.58
C PHE A 11 -15.25 -8.77 -2.49
N LEU A 12 -16.07 -7.71 -2.47
CA LEU A 12 -15.96 -6.64 -1.46
C LEU A 12 -16.19 -7.15 -0.03
N LYS A 13 -17.12 -8.08 0.17
CA LYS A 13 -17.34 -8.74 1.47
C LYS A 13 -16.13 -9.56 1.90
N THR A 14 -15.46 -10.22 0.96
CA THR A 14 -14.22 -10.98 1.20
C THR A 14 -13.08 -10.05 1.60
N LEU A 15 -12.89 -8.93 0.89
CA LEU A 15 -11.92 -7.90 1.26
C LEU A 15 -12.20 -7.30 2.64
N ASN A 16 -13.48 -7.09 2.99
CA ASN A 16 -13.87 -6.49 4.26
C ASN A 16 -13.55 -7.41 5.47
N ARG A 17 -13.53 -8.74 5.26
CA ARG A 17 -13.31 -9.74 6.31
C ARG A 17 -11.84 -10.10 6.51
N ASN A 18 -11.02 -9.88 5.50
CA ASN A 18 -9.64 -10.32 5.48
C ASN A 18 -8.73 -9.11 5.34
N SER A 19 -7.77 -8.98 6.24
CA SER A 19 -6.77 -7.92 6.20
C SER A 19 -5.44 -8.47 5.73
N ILE A 20 -4.51 -7.57 5.39
CA ILE A 20 -3.08 -7.90 5.45
C ILE A 20 -2.72 -8.40 6.85
N VAL A 21 -1.57 -9.05 7.03
CA VAL A 21 -1.12 -9.52 8.35
C VAL A 21 -0.82 -8.37 9.31
N SER A 22 -1.21 -8.50 10.57
CA SER A 22 -0.81 -7.55 11.63
C SER A 22 0.66 -7.75 12.02
N TYR A 23 1.30 -6.77 12.67
CA TYR A 23 2.71 -6.88 13.07
C TYR A 23 2.97 -8.13 13.93
N ASP A 24 2.09 -8.38 14.91
CA ASP A 24 2.26 -9.46 15.89
C ASP A 24 2.03 -10.85 15.27
N GLN A 25 1.38 -10.93 14.12
CA GLN A 25 1.18 -12.17 13.36
C GLN A 25 2.29 -12.42 12.33
N MET A 26 3.24 -11.50 12.18
CA MET A 26 4.38 -11.72 11.28
C MET A 26 5.28 -12.83 11.84
N PRO A 27 6.01 -13.58 10.99
CA PRO A 27 6.96 -14.58 11.45
C PRO A 27 7.99 -14.00 12.43
N ASP A 28 8.24 -14.70 13.54
CA ASP A 28 9.33 -14.39 14.48
C ASP A 28 10.71 -14.77 13.94
N ILE A 29 10.75 -15.65 12.94
CA ILE A 29 11.98 -16.09 12.28
C ILE A 29 12.32 -15.16 11.11
N GLU A 30 13.62 -14.96 10.88
CA GLU A 30 14.07 -14.28 9.67
C GLU A 30 13.93 -15.20 8.45
N LEU A 31 13.53 -14.63 7.33
CA LEU A 31 13.17 -15.35 6.11
C LEU A 31 14.25 -15.20 5.03
N TYR A 32 14.48 -16.25 4.26
CA TYR A 32 15.20 -16.16 2.99
C TYR A 32 14.30 -15.58 1.89
N MET A 33 14.92 -15.14 0.78
CA MET A 33 14.22 -14.40 -0.29
C MET A 33 13.00 -15.15 -0.85
N ASP A 34 13.11 -16.44 -1.08
CA ASP A 34 12.02 -17.32 -1.53
C ASP A 34 10.85 -17.32 -0.54
N GLN A 35 11.15 -17.43 0.75
CA GLN A 35 10.16 -17.38 1.83
C GLN A 35 9.51 -16.00 1.95
N VAL A 36 10.29 -14.93 1.74
CA VAL A 36 9.74 -13.56 1.64
C VAL A 36 8.76 -13.49 0.48
N MET A 37 9.11 -13.99 -0.71
CA MET A 37 8.21 -13.97 -1.86
C MET A 37 6.90 -14.71 -1.57
N THR A 38 6.96 -15.92 -1.00
CA THR A 38 5.76 -16.66 -0.60
C THR A 38 4.94 -15.92 0.46
N PHE A 39 5.59 -15.29 1.44
CA PHE A 39 4.91 -14.49 2.44
C PHE A 39 4.20 -13.28 1.82
N MET A 40 4.88 -12.56 0.92
CA MET A 40 4.33 -11.38 0.26
C MET A 40 3.15 -11.75 -0.64
N GLU A 41 3.27 -12.83 -1.42
CA GLU A 41 2.20 -13.36 -2.25
C GLU A 41 0.93 -13.65 -1.45
N ARG A 42 1.05 -14.42 -0.35
CA ARG A 42 -0.10 -14.76 0.51
C ARG A 42 -0.81 -13.52 1.06
N ASN A 43 -0.06 -12.49 1.42
CA ASN A 43 -0.59 -11.28 2.04
C ASN A 43 -1.13 -10.26 1.03
N LEU A 44 -0.59 -10.24 -0.18
CA LEU A 44 -0.92 -9.23 -1.18
C LEU A 44 -1.90 -9.73 -2.24
N ASN A 45 -2.05 -11.04 -2.44
CA ASN A 45 -3.00 -11.62 -3.39
C ASN A 45 -4.44 -11.19 -3.12
N ILE A 46 -4.78 -10.95 -1.85
CA ILE A 46 -6.11 -10.47 -1.51
C ILE A 46 -6.39 -9.08 -2.09
N LEU A 47 -5.38 -8.22 -2.17
CA LEU A 47 -5.53 -6.85 -2.68
C LEU A 47 -5.37 -6.78 -4.20
N PHE A 48 -4.56 -7.67 -4.78
CA PHE A 48 -4.12 -7.56 -6.17
C PHE A 48 -4.54 -8.72 -7.07
N GLN A 49 -5.48 -9.57 -6.63
CA GLN A 49 -6.14 -10.58 -7.46
C GLN A 49 -5.16 -11.47 -8.27
N ASN A 50 -4.13 -12.01 -7.61
CA ASN A 50 -3.12 -12.91 -8.17
C ASN A 50 -2.12 -12.30 -9.17
N ASP A 51 -2.06 -10.96 -9.31
CA ASP A 51 -1.05 -10.28 -10.16
C ASP A 51 0.25 -9.92 -9.40
N ILE A 52 0.60 -10.70 -8.36
CA ILE A 52 1.73 -10.37 -7.47
C ILE A 52 3.07 -10.28 -8.22
N GLU A 53 3.29 -11.11 -9.24
CA GLU A 53 4.55 -11.12 -10.00
C GLU A 53 4.80 -9.80 -10.73
N LYS A 54 3.74 -9.06 -11.10
CA LYS A 54 3.84 -7.71 -11.66
C LYS A 54 4.17 -6.67 -10.59
N ILE A 55 3.90 -6.99 -9.32
CA ILE A 55 4.01 -6.07 -8.20
C ILE A 55 5.34 -6.23 -7.48
N LEU A 56 5.84 -7.46 -7.31
CA LEU A 56 7.06 -7.71 -6.58
C LEU A 56 7.81 -8.90 -7.18
N THR A 57 9.12 -8.73 -7.36
CA THR A 57 10.04 -9.81 -7.75
C THR A 57 11.29 -9.76 -6.87
N PRO A 58 12.07 -10.86 -6.77
CA PRO A 58 13.34 -10.86 -6.06
C PRO A 58 14.31 -9.77 -6.55
N ALA A 59 14.33 -9.51 -7.86
CA ALA A 59 15.14 -8.46 -8.44
C ALA A 59 14.69 -7.06 -7.97
N MET A 60 13.38 -6.81 -7.86
CA MET A 60 12.85 -5.55 -7.31
C MET A 60 13.24 -5.37 -5.85
N ILE A 61 13.13 -6.42 -5.01
CA ILE A 61 13.57 -6.37 -3.61
C ILE A 61 15.06 -6.01 -3.52
N ASN A 62 15.90 -6.65 -4.32
CA ASN A 62 17.33 -6.33 -4.39
C ASN A 62 17.58 -4.88 -4.84
N ASN A 63 16.80 -4.37 -5.79
CA ASN A 63 16.88 -2.97 -6.20
C ASN A 63 16.47 -2.02 -5.07
N TYR A 64 15.46 -2.35 -4.28
CA TYR A 64 15.07 -1.53 -3.13
C TYR A 64 16.14 -1.52 -2.04
N VAL A 65 16.78 -2.66 -1.77
CA VAL A 65 17.92 -2.76 -0.84
C VAL A 65 19.12 -1.96 -1.34
N LYS A 66 19.45 -2.10 -2.64
CA LYS A 66 20.57 -1.38 -3.25
C LYS A 66 20.40 0.14 -3.19
N ASN A 67 19.17 0.62 -3.38
CA ASN A 67 18.83 2.04 -3.32
C ASN A 67 18.49 2.55 -1.90
N GLY A 68 18.64 1.72 -0.87
CA GLY A 68 18.41 2.12 0.52
C GLY A 68 16.94 2.36 0.90
N ILE A 69 15.99 1.96 0.04
CA ILE A 69 14.55 2.07 0.33
C ILE A 69 14.16 1.06 1.40
N ILE A 70 14.72 -0.14 1.30
CA ILE A 70 14.60 -1.20 2.30
C ILE A 70 15.98 -1.39 2.93
N LYS A 71 16.02 -1.56 4.25
CA LYS A 71 17.28 -1.81 4.99
C LYS A 71 17.99 -3.06 4.42
N ARG A 72 19.31 -3.11 4.56
CA ARG A 72 20.08 -4.28 4.10
C ARG A 72 19.74 -5.49 5.00
N PRO A 73 19.37 -6.63 4.41
CA PRO A 73 19.09 -7.85 5.17
C PRO A 73 20.37 -8.37 5.84
N ASN A 74 20.24 -8.99 7.01
CA ASN A 74 21.36 -9.58 7.73
C ASN A 74 21.67 -10.97 7.17
N HIS A 75 22.87 -11.22 6.66
CA HIS A 75 23.23 -12.51 6.04
C HIS A 75 22.19 -13.06 5.04
N LYS A 76 21.61 -12.16 4.21
CA LYS A 76 20.52 -12.47 3.24
C LYS A 76 19.17 -12.87 3.86
N LYS A 77 19.00 -12.66 5.17
CA LYS A 77 17.77 -12.93 5.89
C LYS A 77 17.00 -11.64 6.18
N TYR A 78 15.69 -11.71 5.97
CA TYR A 78 14.75 -10.61 6.09
C TYR A 78 13.90 -10.80 7.35
N ASN A 79 13.97 -9.84 8.26
CA ASN A 79 13.18 -9.82 9.49
C ASN A 79 11.82 -9.10 9.30
N ARG A 80 11.04 -8.99 10.38
CA ARG A 80 9.73 -8.29 10.39
C ARG A 80 9.78 -6.86 9.87
N GLU A 81 10.84 -6.10 10.16
CA GLU A 81 10.98 -4.72 9.69
C GLU A 81 11.01 -4.64 8.16
N HIS A 82 11.73 -5.58 7.53
CA HIS A 82 11.76 -5.68 6.07
C HIS A 82 10.38 -6.04 5.52
N LEU A 83 9.69 -7.00 6.13
CA LEU A 83 8.35 -7.43 5.71
C LEU A 83 7.33 -6.29 5.80
N CYS A 84 7.32 -5.55 6.92
CA CYS A 84 6.50 -4.36 7.10
C CYS A 84 6.74 -3.34 5.99
N SER A 85 8.01 -3.02 5.75
CA SER A 85 8.41 -2.02 4.75
C SER A 85 8.04 -2.46 3.33
N LEU A 86 8.18 -3.75 3.01
CA LEU A 86 7.80 -4.31 1.72
C LEU A 86 6.28 -4.28 1.50
N LEU A 87 5.47 -4.61 2.52
CA LEU A 87 4.01 -4.55 2.43
C LEU A 87 3.53 -3.12 2.17
N MET A 88 4.04 -2.15 2.94
CA MET A 88 3.74 -0.73 2.75
C MET A 88 4.19 -0.25 1.36
N LEU A 89 5.42 -0.55 0.96
CA LEU A 89 5.99 -0.16 -0.32
C LEU A 89 5.18 -0.69 -1.50
N CYS A 90 4.77 -1.97 -1.45
CA CYS A 90 3.99 -2.59 -2.51
C CYS A 90 2.63 -1.93 -2.73
N MET A 91 2.03 -1.36 -1.66
CA MET A 91 0.80 -0.60 -1.74
C MET A 91 1.04 0.82 -2.26
N PHE A 92 2.03 1.54 -1.72
CA PHE A 92 2.29 2.94 -2.09
C PHE A 92 2.71 3.08 -3.56
N LYS A 93 3.58 2.18 -4.03
CA LYS A 93 4.14 2.28 -5.39
C LYS A 93 3.13 2.03 -6.51
N GLN A 94 1.92 1.59 -6.19
CA GLN A 94 0.82 1.49 -7.16
C GLN A 94 0.35 2.87 -7.63
N VAL A 95 0.49 3.88 -6.77
CA VAL A 95 -0.06 5.23 -7.00
C VAL A 95 0.99 6.33 -6.87
N LEU A 96 2.18 6.03 -6.32
CA LEU A 96 3.26 6.99 -6.13
C LEU A 96 4.57 6.53 -6.80
N PRO A 97 5.38 7.48 -7.30
CA PRO A 97 6.77 7.23 -7.66
C PRO A 97 7.60 6.69 -6.48
N ILE A 98 8.64 5.91 -6.79
CA ILE A 98 9.43 5.18 -5.78
C ILE A 98 10.15 6.11 -4.78
N ASN A 99 10.63 7.27 -5.22
CA ASN A 99 11.28 8.27 -4.38
C ASN A 99 10.32 8.83 -3.31
N GLN A 100 9.07 9.07 -3.70
CA GLN A 100 8.04 9.55 -2.77
C GLN A 100 7.56 8.44 -1.82
N CYS A 101 7.51 7.19 -2.29
CA CYS A 101 7.28 6.05 -1.41
C CYS A 101 8.34 5.97 -0.32
N HIS A 102 9.62 6.21 -0.65
CA HIS A 102 10.69 6.21 0.32
C HIS A 102 10.50 7.25 1.41
N LEU A 103 9.97 8.44 1.08
CA LEU A 103 9.65 9.47 2.07
C LEU A 103 8.55 9.02 3.05
N LEU A 104 7.51 8.34 2.56
CA LEU A 104 6.45 7.77 3.42
C LEU A 104 6.95 6.62 4.32
N LEU A 105 7.96 5.86 3.87
CA LEU A 105 8.54 4.78 4.66
C LEU A 105 9.50 5.29 5.75
N LYS A 106 10.12 6.45 5.51
CA LYS A 106 11.01 7.10 6.46
C LYS A 106 10.23 7.56 7.67
N ASP A 107 10.90 7.45 8.80
CA ASP A 107 10.43 8.00 10.04
C ASP A 107 10.98 9.42 10.22
N ALA A 108 10.09 10.36 10.52
CA ALA A 108 10.45 11.76 10.76
C ALA A 108 10.61 12.07 12.26
N GLU A 109 10.17 11.18 13.16
CA GLU A 109 9.96 11.50 14.58
C GLU A 109 10.63 10.53 15.57
N GLY A 110 11.47 9.60 15.10
CA GLY A 110 12.10 8.57 15.94
C GLY A 110 11.19 7.38 16.27
N ASN A 111 10.06 7.21 15.58
CA ASN A 111 9.13 6.11 15.78
C ASN A 111 9.69 4.76 15.29
N THR A 112 9.42 3.71 16.06
CA THR A 112 9.79 2.33 15.71
C THR A 112 9.07 1.82 14.46
N ASP A 113 9.69 0.87 13.75
CA ASP A 113 9.11 0.23 12.56
C ASP A 113 7.76 -0.45 12.88
N LYS A 114 7.64 -1.04 14.08
CA LYS A 114 6.38 -1.61 14.60
C LYS A 114 5.28 -0.55 14.68
N TYR A 115 5.58 0.61 15.27
CA TYR A 115 4.61 1.68 15.42
C TYR A 115 4.11 2.17 14.06
N ARG A 116 5.03 2.45 13.13
CA ARG A 116 4.66 2.95 11.79
C ARG A 116 3.83 1.93 11.02
N TYR A 117 4.20 0.66 11.06
CA TYR A 117 3.41 -0.40 10.42
C TYR A 117 2.03 -0.56 11.06
N ASN A 118 1.91 -0.48 12.39
CA ASN A 118 0.63 -0.56 13.06
C ASN A 118 -0.29 0.61 12.70
N MET A 119 0.25 1.82 12.60
CA MET A 119 -0.51 2.98 12.11
C MET A 119 -1.00 2.77 10.67
N PHE A 120 -0.12 2.32 9.78
CA PHE A 120 -0.49 1.94 8.42
C PHE A 120 -1.58 0.86 8.40
N PHE A 121 -1.42 -0.20 9.20
CA PHE A 121 -2.34 -1.32 9.28
C PHE A 121 -3.74 -0.88 9.72
N VAL A 122 -3.84 -0.07 10.77
CA VAL A 122 -5.12 0.46 11.26
C VAL A 122 -5.77 1.33 10.19
N LEU A 123 -5.01 2.27 9.60
CA LEU A 123 -5.51 3.19 8.59
C LEU A 123 -5.99 2.45 7.33
N GLN A 124 -5.20 1.50 6.82
CA GLN A 124 -5.54 0.70 5.65
C GLN A 124 -6.82 -0.10 5.86
N ASN A 125 -6.97 -0.76 7.02
CA ASN A 125 -8.17 -1.52 7.34
C ASN A 125 -9.39 -0.61 7.46
N GLU A 126 -9.27 0.53 8.14
CA GLU A 126 -10.36 1.48 8.29
C GLU A 126 -10.85 1.98 6.93
N ILE A 127 -9.94 2.43 6.07
CA ILE A 127 -10.25 2.94 4.73
C ILE A 127 -10.87 1.85 3.87
N MET A 128 -10.30 0.63 3.89
CA MET A 128 -10.82 -0.51 3.13
C MET A 128 -12.27 -0.82 3.55
N ARG A 129 -12.54 -0.95 4.85
CA ARG A 129 -13.88 -1.28 5.37
C ARG A 129 -14.91 -0.22 4.99
N LYS A 130 -14.60 1.06 5.23
CA LYS A 130 -15.48 2.19 4.87
C LYS A 130 -15.76 2.24 3.37
N THR A 131 -14.73 2.07 2.55
CA THR A 131 -14.85 2.10 1.09
C THR A 131 -15.67 0.92 0.59
N ALA A 132 -15.40 -0.31 1.05
CA ALA A 132 -16.17 -1.49 0.69
C ALA A 132 -17.66 -1.35 1.08
N GLN A 133 -17.95 -0.88 2.29
CA GLN A 133 -19.32 -0.68 2.76
C GLN A 133 -20.07 0.37 1.92
N LYS A 134 -19.43 1.52 1.64
CA LYS A 134 -20.00 2.56 0.78
C LYS A 134 -20.29 2.03 -0.62
N THR A 135 -19.35 1.27 -1.19
CA THR A 135 -19.50 0.68 -2.52
C THR A 135 -20.63 -0.33 -2.58
N ILE A 136 -20.73 -1.23 -1.59
CA ILE A 136 -21.86 -2.17 -1.49
C ILE A 136 -23.20 -1.41 -1.39
N GLY A 137 -23.24 -0.30 -0.65
CA GLY A 137 -24.42 0.57 -0.62
C GLY A 137 -24.79 1.13 -1.99
N ASN A 138 -23.81 1.57 -2.77
CA ASN A 138 -24.03 2.07 -4.14
C ASN A 138 -24.50 0.97 -5.09
N LEU A 139 -23.92 -0.23 -4.99
CA LEU A 139 -24.27 -1.37 -5.83
C LEU A 139 -25.74 -1.77 -5.73
N LYS A 140 -26.33 -1.67 -4.53
CA LYS A 140 -27.77 -1.94 -4.30
C LYS A 140 -28.72 -1.02 -5.05
N ASN A 141 -28.25 0.15 -5.48
CA ASN A 141 -29.05 1.12 -6.22
C ASN A 141 -28.91 0.95 -7.75
N ILE A 142 -28.02 0.06 -8.21
CA ILE A 142 -27.84 -0.22 -9.63
C ILE A 142 -28.92 -1.20 -10.09
N PRO A 143 -29.61 -0.96 -11.22
CA PRO A 143 -30.57 -1.90 -11.78
C PRO A 143 -29.95 -3.29 -11.99
N GLU A 144 -30.66 -4.35 -11.63
CA GLU A 144 -30.10 -5.72 -11.63
C GLU A 144 -29.80 -6.27 -13.03
N GLU A 145 -30.42 -5.75 -14.09
CA GLU A 145 -30.21 -6.23 -15.46
C GLU A 145 -30.34 -5.12 -16.52
N GLY A 146 -29.60 -5.28 -17.62
CA GLY A 146 -29.78 -4.53 -18.86
C GLY A 146 -28.64 -3.58 -19.21
N LYS A 147 -28.87 -2.72 -20.21
CA LYS A 147 -27.86 -1.75 -20.69
C LYS A 147 -27.47 -0.74 -19.58
N SER A 148 -28.42 -0.37 -18.73
CA SER A 148 -28.22 0.55 -17.61
C SER A 148 -27.28 -0.01 -16.54
N GLU A 149 -27.39 -1.29 -16.17
CA GLU A 149 -26.46 -1.95 -15.21
C GLU A 149 -25.00 -1.78 -15.63
N LYS A 150 -24.69 -2.13 -16.88
CA LYS A 150 -23.33 -2.05 -17.42
C LYS A 150 -22.80 -0.62 -17.47
N GLU A 151 -23.65 0.34 -17.79
CA GLU A 151 -23.28 1.76 -17.82
C GLU A 151 -23.01 2.30 -16.41
N GLU A 152 -23.82 1.95 -15.42
CA GLU A 152 -23.63 2.33 -14.02
C GLU A 152 -22.36 1.69 -13.42
N LEU A 153 -22.11 0.40 -13.67
CA LEU A 153 -20.88 -0.27 -13.25
C LEU A 153 -19.63 0.37 -13.87
N LYS A 154 -19.70 0.76 -15.16
CA LYS A 154 -18.62 1.51 -15.81
C LYS A 154 -18.41 2.88 -15.20
N MET A 155 -19.48 3.61 -14.89
CA MET A 155 -19.41 4.92 -14.23
C MET A 155 -18.81 4.80 -12.82
N LEU A 156 -19.18 3.76 -12.07
CA LEU A 156 -18.62 3.46 -10.76
C LEU A 156 -17.11 3.16 -10.84
N ALA A 157 -16.69 2.33 -11.80
CA ALA A 157 -15.27 2.05 -12.02
C ALA A 157 -14.49 3.32 -12.41
N MET A 158 -15.04 4.14 -13.32
CA MET A 158 -14.43 5.40 -13.73
C MET A 158 -14.28 6.37 -12.55
N ARG A 159 -15.27 6.45 -11.66
CA ARG A 159 -15.20 7.23 -10.43
C ARG A 159 -14.01 6.82 -9.57
N PHE A 160 -13.82 5.51 -9.32
CA PHE A 160 -12.69 5.05 -8.50
C PHE A 160 -11.33 5.38 -9.10
N VAL A 161 -11.19 5.24 -10.43
CA VAL A 161 -9.94 5.59 -11.12
C VAL A 161 -9.64 7.08 -10.99
N ILE A 162 -10.64 7.93 -11.21
CA ILE A 162 -10.49 9.39 -11.08
C ILE A 162 -10.18 9.78 -9.62
N GLU A 163 -10.90 9.21 -8.65
CA GLU A 163 -10.65 9.47 -7.22
C GLU A 163 -9.22 9.06 -6.83
N ALA A 164 -8.75 7.89 -7.27
CA ALA A 164 -7.39 7.43 -6.99
C ALA A 164 -6.32 8.38 -7.58
N ASP A 165 -6.52 8.86 -8.80
CA ASP A 165 -5.59 9.80 -9.44
C ASP A 165 -5.56 11.17 -8.73
N ILE A 166 -6.73 11.72 -8.39
CA ILE A 166 -6.85 12.99 -7.67
C ILE A 166 -6.19 12.88 -6.29
N LEU A 167 -6.50 11.82 -5.53
CA LEU A 167 -5.93 11.61 -4.20
C LEU A 167 -4.41 11.37 -4.27
N SER A 168 -3.92 10.65 -5.28
CA SER A 168 -2.49 10.51 -5.55
C SER A 168 -1.84 11.86 -5.82
N THR A 169 -2.49 12.72 -6.63
CA THR A 169 -2.01 14.08 -6.91
C THR A 169 -1.93 14.93 -5.65
N PHE A 170 -2.92 14.84 -4.76
CA PHE A 170 -2.89 15.52 -3.47
C PHE A 170 -1.77 15.01 -2.57
N ALA A 171 -1.59 13.68 -2.49
CA ALA A 171 -0.49 13.07 -1.75
C ALA A 171 0.88 13.54 -2.27
N LYS A 172 1.09 13.54 -3.59
CA LYS A 172 2.30 14.07 -4.25
C LYS A 172 2.57 15.53 -3.85
N LYS A 173 1.52 16.36 -3.82
CA LYS A 173 1.63 17.77 -3.41
C LYS A 173 2.02 17.93 -1.94
N ILE A 174 1.47 17.10 -1.05
CA ILE A 174 1.85 17.08 0.36
C ILE A 174 3.33 16.66 0.50
N LEU A 175 3.73 15.55 -0.13
CA LEU A 175 5.08 15.01 -0.04
C LEU A 175 6.15 15.97 -0.61
N SER A 176 5.90 16.57 -1.78
CA SER A 176 6.81 17.59 -2.34
C SER A 176 7.00 18.80 -1.42
N THR A 177 5.99 19.15 -0.62
CA THR A 177 6.09 20.25 0.35
C THR A 177 6.98 19.86 1.53
N LEU A 178 6.92 18.58 1.95
CA LEU A 178 7.80 18.03 2.99
C LEU A 178 9.25 17.90 2.53
N GLU A 179 9.50 17.44 1.30
CA GLU A 179 10.87 17.39 0.72
C GLU A 179 11.53 18.78 0.71
N GLY A 180 10.78 19.81 0.26
CA GLY A 180 11.28 21.18 0.26
C GLY A 180 11.51 21.79 1.66
N TYR A 181 10.92 21.20 2.71
CA TYR A 181 11.19 21.57 4.11
C TYR A 181 12.45 20.89 4.65
N GLU A 182 12.68 19.61 4.32
CA GLU A 182 13.91 18.89 4.69
C GLU A 182 15.17 19.54 4.10
N ASP A 183 15.13 20.00 2.85
CA ASP A 183 16.30 20.63 2.22
C ASP A 183 16.63 21.99 2.86
N LYS A 184 15.61 22.77 3.25
CA LYS A 184 15.79 24.06 3.94
C LYS A 184 16.28 23.89 5.38
N THR A 185 15.86 22.83 6.07
CA THR A 185 16.33 22.55 7.44
C THR A 185 17.76 22.03 7.44
N LYS A 186 18.14 21.14 6.51
CA LYS A 186 19.53 20.67 6.33
C LYS A 186 20.50 21.78 5.90
N SER A 187 20.04 22.77 5.13
CA SER A 187 20.90 23.92 4.77
C SER A 187 21.19 24.81 5.98
N LYS A 188 20.21 25.03 6.87
CA LYS A 188 20.39 25.83 8.11
C LYS A 188 21.31 25.14 9.12
N THR A 189 21.18 23.83 9.35
CA THR A 189 22.05 23.11 10.31
C THR A 189 23.52 23.06 9.90
N LYS A 190 23.83 23.18 8.60
CA LYS A 190 25.23 23.30 8.13
C LYS A 190 25.83 24.68 8.36
N THR A 191 25.01 25.74 8.38
CA THR A 191 25.48 27.11 8.61
C THR A 191 25.75 27.36 10.10
N ASP A 192 24.96 26.76 11.00
CA ASP A 192 25.11 26.96 12.44
C ASP A 192 26.25 26.12 13.08
N ASN A 193 26.76 25.08 12.40
CA ASN A 193 27.90 24.27 12.86
C ASN A 193 29.26 24.73 12.30
N GLN A 194 29.33 25.94 11.71
CA GLN A 194 30.57 26.54 11.21
C GLN A 194 30.95 27.86 11.92
N LEU A 195 30.36 28.13 13.08
CA LEU A 195 30.66 29.28 13.94
C LEU A 195 31.16 28.84 15.32
#